data_AF-A0A2G6H3P3-F1
#
_entry.id   AF-A0A2G6H3P3-F1
#
_cell.length_a   1.000
_cell.length_b   1.000
_cell.length_c   1.000
_cell.angle_alpha   90.00
_cell.angle_beta   90.00
_cell.angle_gamma   90.00
#
_symmetry.space_group_name_H-M   'P 1'
#
loop_
_entity.id
_entity.type
_entity.pdbx_description
1 polymer ?
#
loop_
_entity_poly.entity_id
_entity_poly.type
_entity_poly.pdbx_seq_one_letter_code
_entity_poly.pdbx_strand_id
1 'polypeptide(L)' 'MQRIDQQLKELAVTGLRECWQADVQTALIQVQQTRREFEGDYTLVVFPLLSYSRSTPEDTASQLG' A
#
# COMPACT_ATOMS: atom_id res chain seq x y z
N MET A 1 18.17 5.68 12.71
CA MET A 1 18.02 5.73 11.24
C MET A 1 16.70 5.08 10.90
N GLN A 2 15.70 5.86 10.47
CA GLN A 2 14.39 5.34 10.05
C GLN A 2 14.56 4.65 8.69
N ARG A 3 14.02 3.44 8.52
CA ARG A 3 14.08 2.71 7.25
C ARG A 3 12.87 3.14 6.41
N ILE A 4 13.10 3.56 5.17
CA ILE A 4 12.04 4.05 4.26
C ILE A 4 10.91 3.02 4.09
N ASP A 5 11.23 1.72 4.08
CA ASP A 5 10.22 0.66 3.98
C ASP A 5 9.20 0.68 5.13
N GLN A 6 9.64 1.03 6.34
CA GLN A 6 8.76 1.09 7.51
C GLN A 6 7.85 2.32 7.43
N GLN A 7 8.38 3.47 7.02
CA GLN A 7 7.59 4.69 6.82
C GLN A 7 6.52 4.50 5.73
N LEU A 8 6.87 3.83 4.62
CA LEU A 8 5.92 3.52 3.56
C LEU A 8 4.77 2.63 4.06
N LYS A 9 5.06 1.65 4.92
CA LYS A 9 4.02 0.81 5.51
C LYS A 9 3.08 1.58 6.42
N GLU A 10 3.62 2.46 7.27
CA GLU A 10 2.81 3.29 8.17
C GLU A 10 1.92 4.27 7.41
N LEU A 11 2.45 4.88 6.34
CA LEU A 11 1.68 5.74 5.45
C LEU A 11 0.57 4.96 4.73
N ALA A 12 0.86 3.75 4.23
CA ALA A 12 -0.14 2.92 3.60
C ALA A 12 -1.28 2.53 4.56
N VAL A 13 -0.97 2.18 5.82
CA VAL A 13 -2.00 1.91 6.85
C VAL A 13 -2.85 3.14 7.12
N THR A 14 -2.22 4.32 7.14
CA THR A 14 -2.95 5.59 7.31
C THR A 14 -3.91 5.82 6.14
N GLY A 15 -3.44 5.67 4.90
CA GLY A 15 -4.29 5.78 3.71
C GLY A 15 -5.44 4.76 3.69
N LEU A 16 -5.19 3.51 4.09
CA LEU A 16 -6.22 2.48 4.21
C LEU A 16 -7.32 2.86 5.22
N ARG A 17 -6.92 3.49 6.34
CA ARG A 17 -7.85 3.97 7.37
C ARG A 17 -8.67 5.17 6.86
N GLU A 18 -8.06 6.07 6.09
CA GLU A 18 -8.78 7.22 5.54
C GLU A 18 -9.72 6.84 4.40
N CYS A 19 -9.31 5.95 3.49
CA CYS A 19 -10.12 5.55 2.34
C CYS A 19 -11.26 4.59 2.72
N TRP A 20 -11.01 3.63 3.61
CA TRP A 20 -11.97 2.55 3.89
C TRP A 20 -12.28 2.33 5.38
N GLN A 21 -11.76 3.17 6.29
CA GLN A 21 -11.87 2.97 7.75
C GLN A 21 -11.44 1.55 8.18
N ALA A 22 -10.53 0.95 7.42
CA ALA A 22 -10.05 -0.40 7.65
C ALA A 22 -8.83 -0.35 8.57
N ASP A 23 -8.88 -1.11 9.68
CA ASP A 23 -7.73 -1.26 10.56
C ASP A 23 -6.84 -2.41 10.07
N VAL A 24 -5.98 -2.08 9.11
CA VAL A 24 -5.08 -3.05 8.46
C VAL A 24 -3.77 -3.10 9.22
N GLN A 25 -3.33 -4.32 9.55
CA GLN A 25 -2.05 -4.52 10.20
C GLN A 25 -0.89 -4.23 9.23
N THR A 26 0.16 -3.56 9.71
CA THR A 26 1.39 -3.31 8.94
C THR A 26 2.04 -4.60 8.40
N ALA A 27 1.79 -5.75 9.03
CA ALA A 27 2.21 -7.07 8.56
C ALA A 27 1.58 -7.49 7.23
N LEU A 28 0.38 -7.00 6.92
CA LEU A 28 -0.30 -7.24 5.63
C LEU A 28 0.22 -6.31 4.53
N ILE A 29 0.92 -5.23 4.90
CA ILE A 29 1.48 -4.27 3.95
C ILE A 29 2.83 -4.75 3.45
N GLN A 30 2.89 -5.06 2.16
CA GLN A 30 4.12 -5.47 1.49
C GLN A 30 4.56 -4.36 0.55
N VAL A 31 5.80 -3.91 0.76
CA VAL A 31 6.49 -2.93 -0.08
C VAL A 31 7.72 -3.63 -0.66
N GLN A 32 7.88 -3.54 -1.97
CA GLN A 32 8.97 -4.14 -2.72
C GLN A 32 9.76 -3.06 -3.44
N GLN A 33 11.02 -3.32 -3.78
CA GLN A 33 11.75 -2.44 -4.69
C GLN A 33 11.12 -2.53 -6.08
N THR A 34 10.89 -1.37 -6.68
CA THR A 34 10.34 -1.30 -8.03
C THR A 34 11.34 -1.92 -9.01
N ARG A 35 10.85 -2.73 -9.94
CA ARG A 35 11.70 -3.29 -11.00
C ARG A 35 12.15 -2.14 -11.89
N ARG A 36 13.36 -2.24 -12.46
CA ARG A 36 13.93 -1.22 -13.38
C ARG A 36 13.04 -0.84 -14.58
N GLU A 37 12.05 -1.66 -14.89
CA GLU A 37 11.10 -1.47 -15.98
C GLU A 37 9.94 -0.52 -15.63
N PHE A 38 9.78 -0.16 -14.34
CA PHE A 38 8.72 0.71 -13.83
C PHE A 38 9.31 1.94 -13.15
N GLU A 39 8.56 3.04 -13.14
CA GLU A 39 8.95 4.28 -12.48
C GLU A 39 8.72 4.22 -10.96
N GLY A 40 9.67 4.78 -10.20
CA GLY A 40 9.64 4.85 -8.73
C GLY A 40 10.66 3.94 -8.05
N ASP A 41 10.89 4.18 -6.76
CA ASP A 41 11.87 3.42 -5.96
C ASP A 41 11.24 2.17 -5.30
N TYR A 42 9.95 2.28 -4.93
CA TYR A 42 9.23 1.26 -4.20
C TYR A 42 7.83 1.04 -4.78
N THR A 43 7.39 -0.21 -4.79
CA THR A 43 6.07 -0.66 -5.23
C THR A 43 5.28 -1.21 -4.04
N LEU A 44 4.07 -0.71 -3.83
CA LEU A 44 3.12 -1.19 -2.83
C LEU A 44 2.27 -2.33 -3.41
N VAL A 45 2.17 -3.46 -2.70
CA VAL A 45 1.33 -4.59 -3.12
C VAL A 45 -0.09 -4.41 -2.60
N VAL A 46 -1.02 -4.08 -3.50
CA VAL A 46 -2.44 -3.83 -3.16
C VAL A 46 -3.34 -5.07 -3.13
N PHE A 47 -2.83 -6.22 -3.60
CA PHE A 47 -3.63 -7.45 -3.68
C PHE A 47 -4.22 -7.94 -2.34
N PRO A 48 -3.47 -7.89 -1.20
CA PRO A 48 -4.03 -8.21 0.11
C PRO A 48 -5.11 -7.23 0.57
N LEU A 49 -5.20 -6.05 -0.06
CA LEU A 49 -6.06 -4.95 0.33
C LEU A 49 -7.42 -4.96 -0.39
N LEU A 50 -7.57 -5.78 -1.44
CA LEU A 50 -8.79 -5.89 -2.24
C LEU A 50 -10.01 -6.31 -1.41
N SER A 51 -9.80 -7.05 -0.32
CA SER A 51 -10.85 -7.46 0.61
C SER A 51 -11.49 -6.26 1.34
N TYR A 52 -10.72 -5.18 1.54
CA TYR A 52 -11.17 -3.95 2.18
C TYR A 52 -11.75 -2.98 1.16
N SER A 53 -11.08 -2.78 0.02
CA SER A 53 -11.55 -1.87 -1.04
C SER A 53 -12.76 -2.40 -1.81
N ARG A 54 -12.97 -3.73 -1.80
CA ARG A 54 -14.01 -4.45 -2.56
C ARG A 54 -14.03 -4.04 -4.04
N SER A 55 -12.88 -3.64 -4.57
CA SER A 55 -12.69 -3.05 -5.89
C SER A 55 -11.54 -3.73 -6.63
N THR A 56 -11.30 -3.35 -7.88
CA THR A 56 -10.16 -3.88 -8.66
C THR A 56 -8.82 -3.42 -8.09
N PRO A 57 -7.69 -4.10 -8.40
CA PRO A 57 -6.37 -3.66 -7.99
C PRO A 57 -6.03 -2.25 -8.46
N GLU A 58 -6.39 -1.90 -9.69
CA GLU A 58 -6.16 -0.58 -10.27
C GLU A 58 -6.95 0.50 -9.52
N ASP A 59 -8.24 0.27 -9.27
CA ASP A 59 -9.08 1.20 -8.51
C ASP A 59 -8.59 1.35 -7.05
N THR A 60 -8.15 0.24 -6.46
CA THR A 60 -7.62 0.23 -5.09
C THR A 60 -6.34 1.03 -4.98
N ALA A 61 -5.43 0.88 -5.94
CA ALA A 61 -4.22 1.68 -6.02
C ALA A 61 -4.56 3.17 -6.22
N SER A 62 -5.47 3.48 -7.16
CA SER A 62 -5.88 4.85 -7.43
C SER A 62 -6.58 5.53 -6.24
N GLN A 63 -7.33 4.77 -5.42
CA GLN A 63 -7.98 5.30 -4.22
C GLN A 63 -6.99 5.55 -3.08
N LEU A 64 -5.90 4.78 -3.01
CA LEU A 64 -4.85 4.98 -2.01
C LEU A 64 -3.95 6.18 -2.32
N GLY A 65 -3.82 6.54 -3.59
CA GLY A 65 -3.02 7.69 -4.05
C GLY A 65 -2.03 7.33 -5.14
#